data_AF-A0A0R3W1Z2-F1
#
_entry.id   AF-A0A0R3W1Z2-F1
#
_cell.length_a   1.000
_cell.length_b   1.000
_cell.length_c   1.000
_cell.angle_alpha   90.00
_cell.angle_beta   90.00
_cell.angle_gamma   90.00
#
_symmetry.space_group_name_H-M   'P 1'
#
loop_
_entity.id
_entity.type
_entity.pdbx_description
1 polymer ?
#
loop_
_entity_poly.entity_id
_entity_poly.type
_entity_poly.pdbx_seq_one_letter_code
_entity_poly.pdbx_strand_id
1 'polypeptide(L)'
;MVRSSCTTITRFVIGLLNLILGAAFLALAIVGILLRTNKDFLLKFATNLSERFLSQASKEQADEIAQFLLKHDVEVPVIFIVVGLAVTIVCILGFIASCCSCNKLLQIGAVLTILLYMLQYAVLLTVMVLIQIIAVGVIFGIPNIYRSLAFQSLEKTLVHYNPNTPEGKGPARLWDLIMSTNNDTCCGMDGADDFKNTPYSPNCPKFCCGKDQACPITDALSLTPPVVGCREKIKRCTDEYMLKVLIILAIFITFQVLFVMLGIFGIILLSFKSVVENIVDIVFGVTKVKPEDLHEFARFTIENISGIAGILIVVSFSIAILCFIGFISSCCGFNLLLKIYMAILVGLLLAQIVAVAVIFSNPKRLAYAFTNSTKKLLPLYGNAARPETAAATAVWNAIMGLGSKPCCGLDGYGDFRTVDLPVQCCRTNASICDEESAKNASIPGCRAKIVDFSRVNHESIMYICVVAILLQAVLVVIVFLAICL
;
A
#
# COMPACT_ATOMS: atom_id res chain seq x y z
N MET A 1 -27.28 -1.18 27.79
CA MET A 1 -27.38 -1.81 26.46
C MET A 1 -26.66 -0.92 25.44
N VAL A 2 -25.32 -1.01 25.34
CA VAL A 2 -24.55 -0.19 24.37
C VAL A 2 -23.57 -1.14 23.71
N ARG A 3 -23.87 -1.47 22.46
CA ARG A 3 -23.07 -2.31 21.57
C ARG A 3 -21.80 -1.52 21.22
N SER A 4 -20.62 -2.12 21.42
CA SER A 4 -19.31 -1.51 21.16
C SER A 4 -19.26 -0.72 19.85
N SER A 5 -19.04 0.58 19.94
CA SER A 5 -18.80 1.40 18.75
C SER A 5 -17.52 0.96 18.03
N CYS A 6 -16.52 0.41 18.73
CA CYS A 6 -15.20 0.12 18.16
C CYS A 6 -15.20 -1.13 17.25
N THR A 7 -15.84 -2.24 17.66
CA THR A 7 -15.99 -3.41 16.76
C THR A 7 -16.96 -3.14 15.61
N THR A 8 -17.95 -2.27 15.84
CA THR A 8 -18.84 -1.78 14.78
C THR A 8 -18.07 -0.92 13.78
N ILE A 9 -17.19 -0.03 14.26
CA ILE A 9 -16.31 0.80 13.44
C ILE A 9 -15.32 -0.07 12.67
N THR A 10 -14.64 -1.04 13.28
CA THR A 10 -13.70 -1.91 12.55
C THR A 10 -14.41 -2.74 11.48
N ARG A 11 -15.59 -3.29 11.77
CA ARG A 11 -16.40 -4.01 10.76
C ARG A 11 -16.88 -3.07 9.67
N PHE A 12 -17.27 -1.86 10.02
CA PHE A 12 -17.66 -0.83 9.07
C PHE A 12 -16.49 -0.40 8.19
N VAL A 13 -15.29 -0.23 8.75
CA VAL A 13 -14.07 0.13 8.02
C VAL A 13 -13.63 -1.01 7.10
N ILE A 14 -13.64 -2.25 7.57
CA ILE A 14 -13.32 -3.43 6.73
C ILE A 14 -14.36 -3.60 5.62
N GLY A 15 -15.65 -3.44 5.93
CA GLY A 15 -16.71 -3.47 4.94
C GLY A 15 -16.55 -2.34 3.92
N LEU A 16 -16.28 -1.12 4.37
CA LEU A 16 -16.07 0.04 3.51
C LEU A 16 -14.82 -0.11 2.63
N LEU A 17 -13.71 -0.61 3.18
CA LEU A 17 -12.49 -0.90 2.42
C LEU A 17 -12.75 -1.97 1.35
N ASN A 18 -13.39 -3.08 1.72
CA ASN A 18 -13.76 -4.12 0.76
C ASN A 18 -14.73 -3.61 -0.30
N LEU A 19 -15.66 -2.72 0.06
CA LEU A 19 -16.56 -2.10 -0.90
C LEU A 19 -15.81 -1.19 -1.88
N ILE A 20 -14.91 -0.33 -1.39
CA ILE A 20 -14.10 0.58 -2.20
C ILE A 20 -13.16 -0.21 -3.11
N LEU A 21 -12.44 -1.21 -2.57
CA LEU A 21 -11.55 -2.08 -3.32
C LEU A 21 -12.34 -2.89 -4.34
N GLY A 22 -13.45 -3.50 -3.93
CA GLY A 22 -14.34 -4.24 -4.83
C GLY A 22 -14.84 -3.37 -5.98
N ALA A 23 -15.26 -2.14 -5.70
CA ALA A 23 -15.66 -1.19 -6.74
C ALA A 23 -14.49 -0.80 -7.66
N ALA A 24 -13.29 -0.59 -7.13
CA ALA A 24 -12.10 -0.27 -7.92
C ALA A 24 -11.67 -1.42 -8.84
N PHE A 25 -11.65 -2.66 -8.33
CA PHE A 25 -11.31 -3.85 -9.12
C PHE A 25 -12.45 -4.25 -10.07
N LEU A 26 -13.70 -3.93 -9.75
CA LEU A 26 -14.81 -4.06 -10.68
C LEU A 26 -14.66 -3.05 -11.82
N ALA A 27 -14.30 -1.80 -11.51
CA ALA A 27 -13.98 -0.81 -12.54
C ALA A 27 -12.80 -1.27 -13.41
N LEU A 28 -11.78 -1.91 -12.81
CA LEU A 28 -10.67 -2.53 -13.55
C LEU A 28 -11.15 -3.63 -14.51
N ALA A 29 -12.04 -4.52 -14.05
CA ALA A 29 -12.65 -5.54 -14.89
C ALA A 29 -13.48 -4.92 -16.03
N ILE A 30 -14.27 -3.89 -15.73
CA ILE A 30 -15.06 -3.14 -16.72
C ILE A 30 -14.12 -2.48 -17.74
N VAL A 31 -13.00 -1.89 -17.31
CA VAL A 31 -11.98 -1.36 -18.23
C VAL A 31 -11.42 -2.47 -19.10
N GLY A 32 -11.11 -3.65 -18.55
CA GLY A 32 -10.70 -4.81 -19.34
C GLY A 32 -11.74 -5.24 -20.38
N ILE A 33 -13.03 -5.26 -20.00
CA ILE A 33 -14.14 -5.58 -20.92
C ILE A 33 -14.28 -4.49 -21.99
N LEU A 34 -14.23 -3.21 -21.61
CA LEU A 34 -14.32 -2.08 -22.53
C LEU A 34 -13.15 -2.06 -23.49
N LEU A 35 -11.94 -2.38 -23.03
CA LEU A 35 -10.78 -2.54 -23.88
C LEU A 35 -11.03 -3.66 -24.90
N ARG A 36 -11.61 -4.79 -24.47
CA ARG A 36 -11.88 -5.91 -25.37
C ARG A 36 -13.02 -5.66 -26.36
N THR A 37 -14.04 -4.88 -25.98
CA THR A 37 -15.33 -4.83 -26.71
C THR A 37 -15.61 -3.48 -27.39
N ASN A 38 -15.04 -2.38 -26.91
CA ASN A 38 -15.33 -1.03 -27.38
C ASN A 38 -14.11 -0.38 -28.05
N LYS A 39 -14.14 -0.34 -29.39
CA LYS A 39 -13.06 0.21 -30.22
C LYS A 39 -12.75 1.68 -29.92
N ASP A 40 -13.74 2.50 -29.61
CA ASP A 40 -13.56 3.94 -29.37
C ASP A 40 -12.92 4.21 -28.00
N PHE A 41 -13.36 3.50 -26.96
CA PHE A 41 -12.77 3.61 -25.61
C PHE A 41 -11.31 3.18 -25.62
N LEU A 42 -11.05 2.11 -26.34
CA LEU A 42 -9.76 1.52 -26.57
C LEU A 42 -8.81 2.44 -27.35
N LEU A 43 -9.27 3.05 -28.45
CA LEU A 43 -8.53 4.10 -29.17
C LEU A 43 -8.14 5.24 -28.22
N LYS A 44 -9.09 5.73 -27.42
CA LYS A 44 -8.85 6.80 -26.43
C LYS A 44 -7.86 6.39 -25.34
N PHE A 45 -7.92 5.14 -24.88
CA PHE A 45 -6.99 4.64 -23.87
C PHE A 45 -5.56 4.54 -24.43
N ALA A 46 -5.42 3.97 -25.63
CA ALA A 46 -4.14 3.74 -26.26
C ALA A 46 -3.49 5.02 -26.79
N THR A 47 -4.26 6.00 -27.27
CA THR A 47 -3.76 7.36 -27.57
C THR A 47 -3.22 8.05 -26.32
N ASN A 48 -3.95 8.01 -25.20
CA ASN A 48 -3.47 8.56 -23.92
C ASN A 48 -2.22 7.83 -23.37
N LEU A 49 -2.12 6.52 -23.59
CA LEU A 49 -0.95 5.72 -23.23
C LEU A 49 0.25 6.10 -24.11
N SER A 50 0.03 6.17 -25.42
CA SER A 50 1.03 6.50 -26.41
C SER A 50 1.56 7.92 -26.28
N GLU A 51 0.74 8.91 -25.91
CA GLU A 51 1.24 10.27 -25.64
C GLU A 51 2.28 10.31 -24.51
N ARG A 52 2.24 9.36 -23.57
CA ARG A 52 3.16 9.30 -22.44
C ARG A 52 4.40 8.47 -22.74
N PHE A 53 4.22 7.30 -23.33
CA PHE A 53 5.33 6.40 -23.66
C PHE A 53 6.07 6.81 -24.94
N LEU A 54 5.37 7.44 -25.89
CA LEU A 54 5.93 7.92 -27.15
C LEU A 54 5.89 9.45 -27.17
N SER A 55 6.52 10.10 -26.19
CA SER A 55 6.59 11.57 -26.11
C SER A 55 7.21 12.23 -27.37
N GLN A 56 7.89 11.45 -28.21
CA GLN A 56 8.44 11.86 -29.51
C GLN A 56 7.50 11.57 -30.71
N ALA A 57 6.40 10.84 -30.53
CA ALA A 57 5.46 10.52 -31.60
C ALA A 57 4.34 11.56 -31.69
N SER A 58 3.94 11.90 -32.92
CA SER A 58 2.75 12.74 -33.15
C SER A 58 1.47 12.01 -32.76
N LYS A 59 0.40 12.76 -32.44
CA LYS A 59 -0.93 12.22 -32.10
C LYS A 59 -1.47 11.23 -33.14
N GLU A 60 -1.21 11.47 -34.43
CA GLU A 60 -1.62 10.57 -35.51
C GLU A 60 -0.85 9.24 -35.47
N GLN A 61 0.46 9.28 -35.21
CA GLN A 61 1.27 8.07 -35.07
C GLN A 61 0.84 7.24 -33.86
N ALA A 62 0.54 7.91 -32.75
CA ALA A 62 0.03 7.29 -31.54
C ALA A 62 -1.27 6.50 -31.78
N ASP A 63 -2.20 7.07 -32.55
CA ASP A 63 -3.49 6.44 -32.86
C ASP A 63 -3.34 5.20 -33.76
N GLU A 64 -2.42 5.25 -34.72
CA GLU A 64 -2.16 4.14 -35.64
C GLU A 64 -1.46 2.97 -34.93
N ILE A 65 -0.48 3.24 -34.07
CA ILE A 65 0.21 2.23 -33.26
C ILE A 65 -0.75 1.57 -32.29
N ALA A 66 -1.59 2.38 -31.64
CA ALA A 66 -2.69 1.92 -30.82
C ALA A 66 -3.55 0.93 -31.59
N GLN A 67 -4.18 1.33 -32.70
CA GLN A 67 -5.10 0.47 -33.47
C GLN A 67 -4.50 -0.90 -33.84
N PHE A 68 -3.20 -0.95 -34.13
CA PHE A 68 -2.51 -2.18 -34.45
C PHE A 68 -2.32 -3.11 -33.24
N LEU A 69 -1.76 -2.60 -32.13
CA LEU A 69 -1.57 -3.38 -30.90
C LEU A 69 -2.90 -4.00 -30.45
N LEU A 70 -3.99 -3.28 -30.67
CA LEU A 70 -5.33 -3.68 -30.31
C LEU A 70 -5.93 -4.80 -31.18
N LYS A 71 -5.53 -4.88 -32.45
CA LYS A 71 -5.97 -5.93 -33.37
C LYS A 71 -5.25 -7.26 -33.08
N HIS A 72 -4.08 -7.22 -32.46
CA HIS A 72 -3.19 -8.38 -32.34
C HIS A 72 -2.73 -8.75 -30.93
N ASP A 73 -2.96 -7.90 -29.92
CA ASP A 73 -2.51 -8.14 -28.55
C ASP A 73 -3.71 -8.40 -27.62
N VAL A 74 -4.09 -9.69 -27.53
CA VAL A 74 -5.35 -10.16 -26.93
C VAL A 74 -5.21 -10.44 -25.43
N GLU A 75 -4.00 -10.37 -24.87
CA GLU A 75 -3.71 -10.91 -23.53
C GLU A 75 -3.90 -9.87 -22.41
N VAL A 76 -3.53 -8.60 -22.64
CA VAL A 76 -3.62 -7.54 -21.61
C VAL A 76 -5.05 -7.30 -21.12
N PRO A 77 -6.08 -7.19 -21.98
CA PRO A 77 -7.47 -7.04 -21.51
C PRO A 77 -7.96 -8.25 -20.71
N VAL A 78 -7.51 -9.46 -21.06
CA VAL A 78 -7.88 -10.70 -20.37
C VAL A 78 -7.34 -10.70 -18.94
N ILE A 79 -6.11 -10.24 -18.73
CA ILE A 79 -5.52 -10.10 -17.38
C ILE A 79 -6.36 -9.16 -16.52
N PHE A 80 -6.77 -8.00 -17.06
CA PHE A 80 -7.60 -7.05 -16.31
C PHE A 80 -8.98 -7.59 -15.96
N ILE A 81 -9.59 -8.37 -16.85
CA ILE A 81 -10.86 -9.05 -16.60
C ILE A 81 -10.70 -10.08 -15.49
N VAL A 82 -9.72 -10.98 -15.61
CA VAL A 82 -9.53 -12.09 -14.67
C VAL A 82 -9.15 -11.57 -13.28
N VAL A 83 -8.15 -10.69 -13.19
CA VAL A 83 -7.69 -10.11 -11.92
C VAL A 83 -8.79 -9.23 -11.31
N GLY A 84 -9.42 -8.37 -12.12
CA GLY A 84 -10.48 -7.49 -11.65
C GLY A 84 -11.67 -8.26 -11.08
N LEU A 85 -12.17 -9.28 -11.78
CA LEU A 85 -13.30 -10.09 -11.30
C LEU A 85 -12.92 -10.95 -10.09
N ALA A 86 -11.75 -11.62 -10.10
CA ALA A 86 -11.32 -12.45 -8.98
C ALA A 86 -11.21 -11.64 -7.68
N VAL A 87 -10.56 -10.47 -7.73
CA VAL A 87 -10.43 -9.60 -6.56
C VAL A 87 -11.77 -9.00 -6.16
N THR A 88 -12.64 -8.63 -7.11
CA THR A 88 -14.00 -8.17 -6.82
C THR A 88 -14.81 -9.22 -6.06
N ILE A 89 -14.73 -10.49 -6.47
CA ILE A 89 -15.42 -11.60 -5.78
C ILE A 89 -14.91 -11.71 -4.33
N VAL A 90 -13.59 -11.70 -4.13
CA VAL A 90 -12.99 -11.73 -2.79
C VAL A 90 -13.47 -10.54 -1.94
N CYS A 91 -13.52 -9.34 -2.51
CA CYS A 91 -14.00 -8.14 -1.83
C CYS A 91 -15.50 -8.20 -1.51
N ILE A 92 -16.34 -8.73 -2.39
CA ILE A 92 -17.79 -8.92 -2.15
C ILE A 92 -18.00 -9.94 -1.03
N LEU A 93 -17.27 -11.06 -1.03
CA LEU A 93 -17.31 -12.03 0.07
C LEU A 93 -16.84 -11.39 1.39
N GLY A 94 -15.79 -10.56 1.31
CA GLY A 94 -15.32 -9.65 2.36
C GLY A 94 -16.41 -8.79 2.98
N PHE A 95 -17.14 -8.09 2.11
CA PHE A 95 -18.22 -7.18 2.47
C PHE A 95 -19.42 -7.93 3.07
N ILE A 96 -19.89 -8.99 2.42
CA ILE A 96 -21.03 -9.80 2.88
C ILE A 96 -20.73 -10.39 4.26
N ALA A 97 -19.53 -10.92 4.49
CA ALA A 97 -19.13 -11.43 5.79
C ALA A 97 -19.08 -10.33 6.87
N SER A 98 -18.65 -9.12 6.51
CA SER A 98 -18.64 -7.97 7.43
C SER A 98 -20.05 -7.50 7.81
N CYS A 99 -21.02 -7.62 6.88
CA CYS A 99 -22.41 -7.19 7.06
C CYS A 99 -23.32 -8.26 7.67
N CYS A 100 -23.13 -9.54 7.35
CA CYS A 100 -24.06 -10.65 7.68
C CYS A 100 -23.75 -11.38 8.99
N SER A 101 -23.12 -10.72 9.97
CA SER A 101 -22.95 -11.27 11.32
C SER A 101 -24.30 -11.39 12.05
N CYS A 102 -25.03 -12.47 11.78
CA CYS A 102 -26.29 -12.83 12.42
C CYS A 102 -26.15 -12.97 13.94
N ASN A 103 -27.15 -12.44 14.65
CA ASN A 103 -27.03 -11.95 16.02
C ASN A 103 -27.11 -13.03 17.13
N LYS A 104 -27.05 -14.33 16.81
CA LYS A 104 -27.32 -15.41 17.80
C LYS A 104 -26.16 -16.37 18.11
N LEU A 105 -24.99 -16.23 17.48
CA LEU A 105 -23.86 -17.16 17.70
C LEU A 105 -22.59 -16.49 18.27
N LEU A 106 -22.73 -15.39 19.01
CA LEU A 106 -21.71 -14.32 19.01
C LEU A 106 -21.28 -13.78 20.39
N GLN A 107 -21.13 -14.62 21.41
CA GLN A 107 -20.52 -14.17 22.69
C GLN A 107 -19.13 -14.74 22.98
N ILE A 108 -18.78 -15.91 22.43
CA ILE A 108 -17.40 -16.45 22.43
C ILE A 108 -16.86 -16.57 20.99
N GLY A 109 -17.76 -16.73 20.00
CA GLY A 109 -17.40 -16.80 18.58
C GLY A 109 -16.93 -15.48 17.96
N ALA A 110 -17.37 -14.31 18.45
CA ALA A 110 -17.14 -13.03 17.78
C ALA A 110 -15.66 -12.67 17.60
N VAL A 111 -14.86 -12.86 18.65
CA VAL A 111 -13.41 -12.57 18.65
C VAL A 111 -12.70 -13.63 17.82
N LEU A 112 -13.05 -14.90 17.98
CA LEU A 112 -12.48 -16.00 17.18
C LEU A 112 -12.78 -15.83 15.68
N THR A 113 -14.00 -15.43 15.31
CA THR A 113 -14.38 -15.16 13.91
C THR A 113 -13.61 -13.98 13.34
N ILE A 114 -13.45 -12.88 14.07
CA ILE A 114 -12.62 -11.74 13.63
C ILE A 114 -11.16 -12.17 13.49
N LEU A 115 -10.62 -12.93 14.44
CA LEU A 115 -9.23 -13.37 14.42
C LEU A 115 -8.96 -14.36 13.28
N LEU A 116 -9.89 -15.29 13.02
CA LEU A 116 -9.88 -16.18 11.85
C LEU A 116 -9.99 -15.39 10.54
N TYR A 117 -10.77 -14.30 10.51
CA TYR A 117 -10.90 -13.44 9.33
C TYR A 117 -9.60 -12.69 9.05
N MET A 118 -9.03 -12.04 10.07
CA MET A 118 -7.75 -11.34 9.94
C MET A 118 -6.62 -12.32 9.59
N LEU A 119 -6.68 -13.56 10.10
CA LEU A 119 -5.76 -14.63 9.72
C LEU A 119 -5.94 -15.02 8.25
N GLN A 120 -7.17 -15.14 7.75
CA GLN A 120 -7.43 -15.39 6.33
C GLN A 120 -6.89 -14.27 5.44
N TYR A 121 -7.10 -12.99 5.81
CA TYR A 121 -6.53 -11.85 5.07
C TYR A 121 -5.01 -11.84 5.13
N ALA A 122 -4.41 -12.13 6.29
CA ALA A 122 -2.96 -12.23 6.43
C ALA A 122 -2.38 -13.35 5.56
N VAL A 123 -3.03 -14.53 5.54
CA VAL A 123 -2.64 -15.65 4.68
C VAL A 123 -2.78 -15.28 3.20
N LEU A 124 -3.89 -14.67 2.80
CA LEU A 124 -4.12 -14.24 1.42
C LEU A 124 -3.06 -13.21 0.96
N LEU A 125 -2.82 -12.17 1.77
CA LEU A 125 -1.80 -11.16 1.47
C LEU A 125 -0.41 -11.76 1.43
N THR A 126 -0.09 -12.72 2.31
CA THR A 126 1.18 -13.44 2.29
C THR A 126 1.35 -14.25 1.01
N VAL A 127 0.33 -15.01 0.60
CA VAL A 127 0.32 -15.77 -0.66
C VAL A 127 0.49 -14.83 -1.85
N MET A 128 -0.19 -13.69 -1.84
CA MET A 128 -0.03 -12.68 -2.91
C MET A 128 1.38 -12.13 -2.97
N VAL A 129 2.00 -11.79 -1.82
CA VAL A 129 3.40 -11.36 -1.76
C VAL A 129 4.34 -12.43 -2.31
N LEU A 130 4.10 -13.70 -1.96
CA LEU A 130 4.88 -14.82 -2.50
C LEU A 130 4.76 -14.92 -4.02
N ILE A 131 3.54 -14.81 -4.56
CA ILE A 131 3.30 -14.80 -6.01
C ILE A 131 4.02 -13.61 -6.66
N GLN A 132 3.97 -12.41 -6.06
CA GLN A 132 4.67 -11.23 -6.56
C GLN A 132 6.19 -11.42 -6.58
N ILE A 133 6.77 -11.95 -5.51
CA ILE A 133 8.21 -12.25 -5.42
C ILE A 133 8.61 -13.28 -6.48
N ILE A 134 7.84 -14.35 -6.63
CA ILE A 134 8.09 -15.38 -7.65
C ILE A 134 7.98 -14.77 -9.05
N ALA A 135 6.91 -14.01 -9.34
CA ALA A 135 6.69 -13.39 -10.63
C ALA A 135 7.82 -12.41 -10.99
N VAL A 136 8.17 -11.50 -10.07
CA VAL A 136 9.28 -10.55 -10.26
C VAL A 136 10.60 -11.31 -10.38
N GLY A 137 10.85 -12.30 -9.54
CA GLY A 137 12.06 -13.13 -9.60
C GLY A 137 12.22 -13.90 -10.90
N VAL A 138 11.14 -14.48 -11.44
CA VAL A 138 11.15 -15.21 -12.71
C VAL A 138 11.29 -14.26 -13.89
N ILE A 139 10.47 -13.20 -13.94
CA ILE A 139 10.47 -12.24 -15.05
C ILE A 139 11.80 -11.50 -15.12
N PHE A 140 12.29 -10.96 -14.00
CA PHE A 140 13.48 -10.10 -14.00
C PHE A 140 14.77 -10.86 -13.68
N GLY A 141 14.70 -12.02 -13.03
CA GLY A 141 15.89 -12.84 -12.72
C GLY A 141 16.45 -13.58 -13.92
N ILE A 142 15.68 -13.74 -15.00
CA ILE A 142 16.14 -14.33 -16.26
C ILE A 142 16.00 -13.28 -17.37
N PRO A 143 17.06 -12.49 -17.66
CA PRO A 143 17.01 -11.42 -18.65
C PRO A 143 16.51 -11.86 -20.02
N ASN A 144 16.79 -13.11 -20.38
CA ASN A 144 16.41 -13.68 -21.65
C ASN A 144 14.89 -13.83 -21.82
N ILE A 145 14.10 -13.96 -20.75
CA ILE A 145 12.64 -14.16 -20.85
C ILE A 145 11.97 -12.87 -21.33
N TYR A 146 12.20 -11.74 -20.67
CA TYR A 146 11.56 -10.50 -21.11
C TYR A 146 12.16 -10.00 -22.43
N ARG A 147 13.46 -10.23 -22.68
CA ARG A 147 14.08 -9.89 -23.97
C ARG A 147 13.49 -10.69 -25.11
N SER A 148 13.33 -12.00 -24.96
CA SER A 148 12.75 -12.84 -26.02
C SER A 148 11.29 -12.49 -26.28
N LEU A 149 10.50 -12.21 -25.23
CA LEU A 149 9.12 -11.72 -25.38
C LEU A 149 9.07 -10.38 -26.11
N ALA A 150 9.94 -9.43 -25.76
CA ALA A 150 10.03 -8.13 -26.43
C ALA A 150 10.41 -8.29 -27.91
N PHE A 151 11.44 -9.10 -28.21
CA PHE A 151 11.85 -9.37 -29.60
C PHE A 151 10.76 -10.08 -30.39
N GLN A 152 10.15 -11.12 -29.85
CA GLN A 152 9.09 -11.87 -30.51
C GLN A 152 7.86 -10.98 -30.77
N SER A 153 7.51 -10.11 -29.82
CA SER A 153 6.42 -9.16 -29.99
C SER A 153 6.73 -8.18 -31.14
N LEU A 154 7.94 -7.59 -31.15
CA LEU A 154 8.36 -6.67 -32.20
C LEU A 154 8.49 -7.34 -33.57
N GLU A 155 9.08 -8.53 -33.67
CA GLU A 155 9.18 -9.31 -34.92
C GLU A 155 7.79 -9.60 -35.51
N LYS A 156 6.80 -9.97 -34.69
CA LYS A 156 5.40 -10.14 -35.13
C LYS A 156 4.81 -8.85 -35.69
N THR A 157 5.16 -7.70 -35.12
CA THR A 157 4.73 -6.40 -35.65
C THR A 157 5.41 -6.08 -36.98
N LEU A 158 6.69 -6.43 -37.14
CA LEU A 158 7.48 -6.14 -38.34
C LEU A 158 6.92 -6.82 -39.59
N VAL A 159 6.42 -8.06 -39.47
CA VAL A 159 5.81 -8.80 -40.59
C VAL A 159 4.65 -8.03 -41.23
N HIS A 160 3.97 -7.16 -40.48
CA HIS A 160 2.85 -6.35 -40.97
C HIS A 160 3.27 -4.96 -41.46
N TYR A 161 4.58 -4.67 -41.52
CA TYR A 161 5.10 -3.37 -41.91
C TYR A 161 4.68 -3.02 -43.35
N ASN A 162 3.86 -1.98 -43.51
CA ASN A 162 3.59 -1.34 -44.80
C ASN A 162 3.02 0.07 -44.60
N PRO A 163 3.79 1.14 -44.81
CA PRO A 163 3.32 2.52 -44.62
C PRO A 163 2.23 2.94 -45.61
N ASN A 164 2.05 2.19 -46.71
CA ASN A 164 1.11 2.52 -47.78
C ASN A 164 -0.27 1.85 -47.60
N THR A 165 -0.44 0.96 -46.63
CA THR A 165 -1.72 0.29 -46.36
C THR A 165 -2.28 0.70 -45.00
N PRO A 166 -3.62 0.81 -44.84
CA PRO A 166 -4.22 1.14 -43.55
C PRO A 166 -3.83 0.17 -42.43
N GLU A 167 -3.71 -1.12 -42.73
CA GLU A 167 -3.39 -2.15 -41.75
C GLU A 167 -1.90 -2.15 -41.35
N GLY A 168 -1.00 -1.81 -42.28
CA GLY A 168 0.44 -1.80 -42.04
C GLY A 168 1.00 -0.47 -41.55
N LYS A 169 0.17 0.59 -41.54
CA LYS A 169 0.57 1.95 -41.13
C LYS A 169 0.97 2.00 -39.66
N GLY A 170 0.20 1.38 -38.77
CA GLY A 170 0.51 1.29 -37.33
C GLY A 170 1.87 0.65 -37.04
N PRO A 171 2.13 -0.58 -37.53
CA PRO A 171 3.45 -1.19 -37.47
C PRO A 171 4.55 -0.35 -38.09
N ALA A 172 4.25 0.29 -39.23
CA ALA A 172 5.22 1.14 -39.90
C ALA A 172 5.66 2.31 -39.03
N ARG A 173 4.71 3.01 -38.40
CA ARG A 173 5.01 4.11 -37.46
C ARG A 173 5.77 3.64 -36.23
N LEU A 174 5.39 2.49 -35.66
CA LEU A 174 6.08 1.91 -34.50
C LEU A 174 7.55 1.64 -34.84
N TRP A 175 7.79 0.97 -35.96
CA TRP A 175 9.15 0.65 -36.41
C TRP A 175 9.91 1.91 -36.81
N ASP A 176 9.31 2.85 -37.53
CA ASP A 176 9.94 4.12 -37.90
C ASP A 176 10.45 4.84 -36.66
N LEU A 177 9.66 4.88 -35.58
CA LEU A 177 10.06 5.45 -34.31
C LEU A 177 11.24 4.68 -33.70
N ILE A 178 11.16 3.35 -33.63
CA ILE A 178 12.26 2.52 -33.10
C ILE A 178 13.55 2.76 -33.90
N MET A 179 13.46 2.85 -35.21
CA MET A 179 14.59 3.07 -36.12
C MET A 179 15.18 4.48 -35.98
N SER A 180 14.37 5.51 -35.74
CA SER A 180 14.80 6.91 -35.69
C SER A 180 15.13 7.45 -34.29
N THR A 181 14.72 6.78 -33.22
CA THR A 181 14.85 7.31 -31.84
C THR A 181 16.31 7.52 -31.42
N ASN A 182 16.60 8.57 -30.65
CA ASN A 182 17.90 8.87 -30.01
C ASN A 182 19.10 9.08 -30.95
N ASN A 183 18.89 9.54 -32.19
CA ASN A 183 19.95 9.73 -33.21
C ASN A 183 20.79 8.46 -33.54
N ASP A 184 20.38 7.29 -33.05
CA ASP A 184 21.04 5.99 -33.28
C ASP A 184 20.23 5.23 -34.34
N THR A 185 20.55 5.43 -35.63
CA THR A 185 19.76 4.83 -36.72
C THR A 185 20.05 3.34 -36.85
N CYS A 186 18.98 2.54 -36.87
CA CYS A 186 19.03 1.11 -37.15
C CYS A 186 17.95 0.75 -38.17
N CYS A 187 18.00 -0.46 -38.73
CA CYS A 187 17.04 -0.91 -39.74
C CYS A 187 16.61 -2.35 -39.50
N GLY A 188 15.30 -2.59 -39.44
CA GLY A 188 14.76 -3.93 -39.20
C GLY A 188 15.19 -4.50 -37.85
N MET A 189 14.98 -5.79 -37.64
CA MET A 189 15.39 -6.47 -36.43
C MET A 189 16.89 -6.81 -36.47
N ASP A 190 17.32 -7.49 -37.54
CA ASP A 190 18.69 -7.91 -37.82
C ASP A 190 19.29 -7.18 -39.03
N GLY A 191 18.47 -6.44 -39.80
CA GLY A 191 18.93 -5.56 -40.87
C GLY A 191 17.84 -5.25 -41.89
N ALA A 192 18.24 -4.65 -43.02
CA ALA A 192 17.30 -4.34 -44.11
C ALA A 192 16.69 -5.60 -44.77
N ASP A 193 17.30 -6.77 -44.60
CA ASP A 193 16.82 -8.02 -45.18
C ASP A 193 15.46 -8.46 -44.61
N ASP A 194 15.14 -8.06 -43.37
CA ASP A 194 13.90 -8.42 -42.69
C ASP A 194 12.66 -7.91 -43.46
N PHE A 195 12.81 -6.84 -44.24
CA PHE A 195 11.73 -6.27 -45.04
C PHE A 195 11.36 -7.11 -46.25
N LYS A 196 12.18 -8.09 -46.66
CA LYS A 196 11.85 -9.00 -47.78
C LYS A 196 10.57 -9.78 -47.54
N ASN A 197 10.30 -10.13 -46.27
CA ASN A 197 9.14 -10.90 -45.85
C ASN A 197 7.93 -10.02 -45.47
N THR A 198 8.01 -8.71 -45.72
CA THR A 198 6.94 -7.76 -45.39
C THR A 198 6.16 -7.36 -46.64
N PRO A 199 4.90 -6.89 -46.49
CA PRO A 199 4.12 -6.36 -47.61
C PRO A 199 4.70 -5.08 -48.25
N TYR A 200 5.77 -4.51 -47.70
CA TYR A 200 6.46 -3.33 -48.25
C TYR A 200 7.61 -3.68 -49.23
N SER A 201 7.96 -4.97 -49.32
CA SER A 201 8.92 -5.49 -50.31
C SER A 201 8.54 -5.05 -51.74
N PRO A 202 9.50 -4.64 -52.59
CA PRO A 202 10.95 -4.76 -52.44
C PRO A 202 11.64 -3.58 -51.73
N ASN A 203 10.87 -2.70 -51.09
CA ASN A 203 11.38 -1.50 -50.43
C ASN A 203 11.53 -1.72 -48.92
N CYS A 204 12.36 -0.88 -48.30
CA CYS A 204 12.50 -0.74 -46.85
C CYS A 204 12.39 0.74 -46.45
N PRO A 205 12.14 1.05 -45.17
CA PRO A 205 12.01 2.42 -44.68
C PRO A 205 13.22 3.29 -45.02
N LYS A 206 12.99 4.59 -45.21
CA LYS A 206 14.02 5.56 -45.58
C LYS A 206 15.20 5.63 -44.60
N PHE A 207 14.95 5.32 -43.32
CA PHE A 207 15.96 5.24 -42.26
C PHE A 207 17.03 4.18 -42.55
N CYS A 208 16.71 3.15 -43.32
CA CYS A 208 17.64 2.10 -43.72
C CYS A 208 18.70 2.57 -44.73
N CYS A 209 18.39 3.60 -45.54
CA CYS A 209 19.32 4.15 -46.52
C CYS A 209 19.96 5.48 -46.08
N GLY A 210 19.48 6.09 -44.99
CA GLY A 210 19.92 7.43 -44.56
C GLY A 210 19.61 8.54 -45.56
N LYS A 211 18.63 8.34 -46.45
CA LYS A 211 18.23 9.29 -47.51
C LYS A 211 16.71 9.47 -47.49
N ASP A 212 16.21 10.65 -47.83
CA ASP A 212 14.76 10.95 -47.90
C ASP A 212 14.04 10.38 -49.15
N GLN A 213 14.64 9.39 -49.83
CA GLN A 213 14.09 8.80 -51.06
C GLN A 213 13.65 7.36 -50.82
N ALA A 214 12.94 6.79 -51.80
CA ALA A 214 12.63 5.36 -51.81
C ALA A 214 13.93 4.56 -51.61
N CYS A 215 13.88 3.58 -50.73
CA CYS A 215 15.05 2.79 -50.30
C CYS A 215 14.80 1.33 -50.67
N PRO A 216 15.22 0.88 -51.88
CA PRO A 216 15.22 -0.53 -52.22
C PRO A 216 16.04 -1.33 -51.22
N ILE A 217 15.61 -2.54 -50.87
CA ILE A 217 16.34 -3.40 -49.93
C ILE A 217 17.79 -3.65 -50.41
N THR A 218 18.00 -3.78 -51.71
CA THR A 218 19.33 -3.94 -52.33
C THR A 218 20.26 -2.76 -52.03
N ASP A 219 19.73 -1.55 -52.02
CA ASP A 219 20.51 -0.33 -51.82
C ASP A 219 20.95 -0.23 -50.35
N ALA A 220 20.05 -0.55 -49.42
CA ALA A 220 20.36 -0.60 -47.99
C ALA A 220 21.42 -1.67 -47.66
N LEU A 221 21.37 -2.83 -48.32
CA LEU A 221 22.37 -3.89 -48.16
C LEU A 221 23.73 -3.54 -48.79
N SER A 222 23.76 -2.65 -49.79
CA SER A 222 24.98 -2.22 -50.47
C SER A 222 25.77 -1.13 -49.75
N LEU A 223 25.22 -0.57 -48.65
CA LEU A 223 25.91 0.44 -47.84
C LEU A 223 27.21 -0.15 -47.25
N THR A 224 28.23 0.70 -47.11
CA THR A 224 29.52 0.34 -46.52
C THR A 224 29.83 1.24 -45.30
N PRO A 225 29.69 0.74 -44.07
CA PRO A 225 29.14 -0.57 -43.69
C PRO A 225 27.61 -0.66 -43.88
N PRO A 226 27.03 -1.87 -43.99
CA PRO A 226 25.59 -2.05 -44.01
C PRO A 226 24.94 -1.46 -42.76
N VAL A 227 23.71 -0.97 -42.90
CA VAL A 227 22.94 -0.49 -41.74
C VAL A 227 22.70 -1.63 -40.75
N VAL A 228 23.00 -1.40 -39.48
CA VAL A 228 22.87 -2.41 -38.42
C VAL A 228 21.41 -2.62 -38.02
N GLY A 229 21.07 -3.86 -37.63
CA GLY A 229 19.76 -4.22 -37.09
C GLY A 229 19.43 -3.51 -35.77
N CYS A 230 18.15 -3.33 -35.46
CA CYS A 230 17.70 -2.70 -34.22
C CYS A 230 17.80 -3.60 -32.98
N ARG A 231 18.21 -4.87 -33.09
CA ARG A 231 18.25 -5.83 -31.96
C ARG A 231 19.03 -5.34 -30.76
N GLU A 232 20.25 -4.87 -30.96
CA GLU A 232 21.08 -4.41 -29.84
C GLU A 232 20.56 -3.08 -29.25
N LYS A 233 19.96 -2.23 -30.09
CA LYS A 233 19.31 -0.98 -29.65
C LYS A 233 18.09 -1.27 -28.77
N ILE A 234 17.20 -2.17 -29.22
CA ILE A 234 16.02 -2.61 -28.46
C ILE A 234 16.47 -3.28 -27.17
N LYS A 235 17.49 -4.14 -27.19
CA LYS A 235 18.03 -4.77 -25.99
C LYS A 235 18.47 -3.74 -24.94
N ARG A 236 19.26 -2.74 -25.35
CA ARG A 236 19.74 -1.66 -24.48
C ARG A 236 18.58 -0.86 -23.89
N CYS A 237 17.59 -0.53 -24.72
CA CYS A 237 16.38 0.18 -24.32
C CYS A 237 15.59 -0.64 -23.28
N THR A 238 15.28 -1.89 -23.60
CA THR A 238 14.54 -2.80 -22.73
C THR A 238 15.25 -2.99 -21.39
N ASP A 239 16.58 -3.16 -21.39
CA ASP A 239 17.36 -3.33 -20.16
C ASP A 239 17.26 -2.08 -19.24
N GLU A 240 17.33 -0.87 -19.80
CA GLU A 240 17.25 0.37 -19.02
C GLU A 240 15.85 0.58 -18.41
N TYR A 241 14.80 0.42 -19.20
CA TYR A 241 13.42 0.60 -18.72
C TYR A 241 13.03 -0.51 -17.74
N MET A 242 13.40 -1.76 -18.01
CA MET A 242 13.10 -2.89 -17.12
C MET A 242 13.82 -2.77 -15.78
N LEU A 243 15.03 -2.20 -15.73
CA LEU A 243 15.72 -1.91 -14.48
C LEU A 243 14.94 -0.88 -13.63
N LYS A 244 14.45 0.20 -14.24
CA LYS A 244 13.64 1.21 -13.54
C LYS A 244 12.35 0.59 -12.99
N VAL A 245 11.66 -0.22 -13.80
CA VAL A 245 10.46 -0.95 -13.36
C VAL A 245 10.79 -1.89 -12.20
N LEU A 246 11.87 -2.69 -12.30
CA LEU A 246 12.30 -3.60 -11.24
C LEU A 246 12.55 -2.88 -9.91
N ILE A 247 13.25 -1.74 -9.92
CA ILE A 247 13.52 -0.95 -8.71
C ILE A 247 12.21 -0.52 -8.06
N ILE A 248 11.27 0.00 -8.85
CA ILE A 248 9.95 0.45 -8.34
C ILE A 248 9.20 -0.74 -7.73
N LEU A 249 9.15 -1.89 -8.41
CA LEU A 249 8.48 -3.09 -7.91
C LEU A 249 9.13 -3.64 -6.64
N ALA A 250 10.46 -3.64 -6.56
CA ALA A 250 11.21 -4.08 -5.39
C ALA A 250 10.92 -3.21 -4.16
N ILE A 251 10.81 -1.90 -4.33
CA ILE A 251 10.43 -0.96 -3.26
C ILE A 251 9.03 -1.30 -2.75
N PHE A 252 8.04 -1.46 -3.63
CA PHE A 252 6.68 -1.80 -3.23
C PHE A 252 6.58 -3.14 -2.51
N ILE A 253 7.26 -4.18 -3.01
CA ILE A 253 7.31 -5.50 -2.37
C ILE A 253 7.95 -5.40 -0.98
N THR A 254 9.04 -4.64 -0.83
CA THR A 254 9.74 -4.47 0.45
C THR A 254 8.82 -3.83 1.50
N PHE A 255 8.14 -2.74 1.14
CA PHE A 255 7.17 -2.11 2.03
C PHE A 255 6.00 -3.06 2.36
N GLN A 256 5.47 -3.77 1.35
CA GLN A 256 4.37 -4.71 1.56
C GLN A 256 4.76 -5.83 2.53
N VAL A 257 5.96 -6.41 2.39
CA VAL A 257 6.51 -7.41 3.34
C VAL A 257 6.62 -6.81 4.75
N LEU A 258 7.20 -5.62 4.88
CA LEU A 258 7.36 -4.96 6.17
C LEU A 258 6.01 -4.76 6.89
N PHE A 259 4.99 -4.26 6.18
CA PHE A 259 3.68 -4.03 6.77
C PHE A 259 2.90 -5.32 7.05
N VAL A 260 3.06 -6.37 6.22
CA VAL A 260 2.51 -7.70 6.52
C VAL A 260 3.15 -8.26 7.79
N MET A 261 4.47 -8.13 7.94
CA MET A 261 5.19 -8.56 9.16
C MET A 261 4.71 -7.79 10.40
N LEU A 262 4.51 -6.47 10.30
CA LEU A 262 3.95 -5.66 11.40
C LEU A 262 2.51 -6.07 11.75
N GLY A 263 1.69 -6.38 10.74
CA GLY A 263 0.33 -6.90 10.95
C GLY A 263 0.31 -8.27 11.63
N ILE A 264 1.16 -9.20 11.17
CA ILE A 264 1.35 -10.52 11.78
C ILE A 264 1.86 -10.39 13.21
N PHE A 265 2.82 -9.50 13.45
CA PHE A 265 3.30 -9.20 14.80
C PHE A 265 2.16 -8.71 15.69
N GLY A 266 1.30 -7.81 15.20
CA GLY A 266 0.08 -7.42 15.90
C GLY A 266 -0.85 -8.61 16.21
N ILE A 267 -1.04 -9.53 15.27
CA ILE A 267 -1.84 -10.75 15.51
C ILE A 267 -1.18 -11.64 16.58
N ILE A 268 0.14 -11.81 16.55
CA ILE A 268 0.89 -12.59 17.55
C ILE A 268 0.73 -11.96 18.94
N LEU A 269 0.89 -10.64 19.05
CA LEU A 269 0.68 -9.91 20.30
C LEU A 269 -0.75 -10.07 20.84
N LEU A 270 -1.75 -10.12 19.95
CA LEU A 270 -3.14 -10.33 20.32
C LEU A 270 -3.42 -11.79 20.75
N SER A 271 -2.71 -12.76 20.16
CA SER A 271 -3.00 -14.19 20.31
C SER A 271 -2.23 -14.86 21.44
N PHE A 272 -1.01 -14.40 21.74
CA PHE A 272 -0.09 -15.09 22.65
C PHE A 272 0.36 -14.21 23.81
N LYS A 273 -0.36 -14.29 24.93
CA LYS A 273 -0.03 -13.60 26.18
C LYS A 273 1.42 -13.90 26.66
N SER A 274 1.86 -15.14 26.52
CA SER A 274 3.21 -15.59 26.91
C SER A 274 4.35 -15.00 26.06
N VAL A 275 4.09 -14.67 24.78
CA VAL A 275 5.08 -14.01 23.93
C VAL A 275 5.29 -12.57 24.39
N VAL A 276 4.22 -11.91 24.81
CA VAL A 276 4.27 -10.55 25.36
C VAL A 276 5.07 -10.52 26.66
N GLU A 277 4.80 -11.47 27.57
CA GLU A 277 5.55 -11.66 28.81
C GLU A 277 7.06 -11.77 28.54
N ASN A 278 7.46 -12.64 27.60
CA ASN A 278 8.86 -12.80 27.22
C ASN A 278 9.49 -11.54 26.58
N ILE A 279 8.77 -10.82 25.70
CA ILE A 279 9.31 -9.61 25.05
C ILE A 279 9.55 -8.50 26.08
N VAL A 280 8.60 -8.33 26.99
CA VAL A 280 8.70 -7.38 28.10
C VAL A 280 9.92 -7.71 28.94
N ASP A 281 10.10 -8.96 29.37
CA ASP A 281 11.26 -9.37 30.16
C ASP A 281 12.60 -9.11 29.45
N ILE A 282 12.67 -9.33 28.13
CA ILE A 282 13.88 -9.06 27.33
C ILE A 282 14.17 -7.56 27.24
N VAL A 283 13.19 -6.74 26.86
CA VAL A 283 13.36 -5.29 26.69
C VAL A 283 13.75 -4.65 28.02
N PHE A 284 13.14 -5.10 29.11
CA PHE A 284 13.39 -4.55 30.44
C PHE A 284 14.64 -5.11 31.11
N GLY A 285 15.11 -6.30 30.74
CA GLY A 285 16.44 -6.80 31.15
C GLY A 285 17.61 -5.94 30.63
N VAL A 286 17.40 -5.21 29.53
CA VAL A 286 18.41 -4.29 28.95
C VAL A 286 18.42 -2.93 29.66
N THR A 287 17.32 -2.51 30.28
CA THR A 287 17.20 -1.24 30.99
C THR A 287 17.39 -1.44 32.50
N LYS A 288 18.32 -0.73 33.16
CA LYS A 288 18.52 -0.77 34.63
C LYS A 288 17.35 -0.14 35.40
N VAL A 289 16.17 -0.74 35.32
CA VAL A 289 14.94 -0.31 36.02
C VAL A 289 14.72 -1.25 37.21
N LYS A 290 14.14 -0.72 38.31
CA LYS A 290 13.86 -1.51 39.51
C LYS A 290 12.87 -2.66 39.19
N PRO A 291 13.08 -3.88 39.70
CA PRO A 291 12.29 -5.07 39.35
C PRO A 291 10.81 -4.98 39.75
N GLU A 292 10.49 -4.16 40.74
CA GLU A 292 9.14 -3.93 41.29
C GLU A 292 8.29 -3.03 40.38
N ASP A 293 8.86 -1.95 39.83
CA ASP A 293 8.21 -1.11 38.79
C ASP A 293 8.07 -1.88 37.45
N LEU A 294 8.96 -2.85 37.22
CA LEU A 294 8.99 -3.71 36.03
C LEU A 294 7.77 -4.62 35.95
N HIS A 295 7.45 -5.30 37.05
CA HIS A 295 6.38 -6.28 37.10
C HIS A 295 5.01 -5.61 36.92
N GLU A 296 4.84 -4.39 37.41
CA GLU A 296 3.58 -3.64 37.27
C GLU A 296 3.40 -3.09 35.84
N PHE A 297 4.47 -2.59 35.21
CA PHE A 297 4.45 -2.18 33.80
C PHE A 297 4.27 -3.37 32.84
N ALA A 298 4.89 -4.51 33.14
CA ALA A 298 4.73 -5.76 32.40
C ALA A 298 3.27 -6.22 32.40
N ARG A 299 2.70 -6.39 33.60
CA ARG A 299 1.29 -6.79 33.80
C ARG A 299 0.34 -5.81 33.10
N PHE A 300 0.59 -4.51 33.22
CA PHE A 300 -0.14 -3.49 32.50
C PHE A 300 -0.04 -3.65 30.97
N THR A 301 1.16 -3.83 30.41
CA THR A 301 1.35 -3.98 28.95
C THR A 301 0.60 -5.20 28.42
N ILE A 302 0.67 -6.31 29.15
CA ILE A 302 0.00 -7.57 28.83
C ILE A 302 -1.53 -7.43 28.87
N GLU A 303 -2.07 -6.69 29.83
CA GLU A 303 -3.52 -6.47 29.95
C GLU A 303 -4.09 -5.53 28.88
N ASN A 304 -3.26 -4.67 28.28
CA ASN A 304 -3.69 -3.65 27.31
C ASN A 304 -3.30 -3.92 25.86
N ILE A 305 -2.54 -4.98 25.62
CA ILE A 305 -1.94 -5.19 24.30
C ILE A 305 -2.97 -5.35 23.19
N SER A 306 -4.21 -5.77 23.53
CA SER A 306 -5.30 -5.95 22.59
C SER A 306 -5.68 -4.66 21.83
N GLY A 307 -5.61 -3.50 22.48
CA GLY A 307 -5.92 -2.20 21.85
C GLY A 307 -4.82 -1.74 20.89
N ILE A 308 -3.56 -1.81 21.35
CA ILE A 308 -2.39 -1.44 20.55
C ILE A 308 -2.22 -2.39 19.37
N ALA A 309 -2.35 -3.70 19.61
CA ALA A 309 -2.33 -4.73 18.58
C ALA A 309 -3.44 -4.50 17.56
N GLY A 310 -4.67 -4.17 18.00
CA GLY A 310 -5.79 -3.88 17.09
C GLY A 310 -5.49 -2.72 16.14
N ILE A 311 -4.93 -1.62 16.64
CA ILE A 311 -4.54 -0.46 15.81
C ILE A 311 -3.41 -0.87 14.85
N LEU A 312 -2.38 -1.57 15.35
CA LEU A 312 -1.25 -2.02 14.55
C LEU A 312 -1.71 -2.91 13.39
N ILE A 313 -2.62 -3.85 13.65
CA ILE A 313 -3.22 -4.74 12.65
C ILE A 313 -3.96 -3.92 11.58
N VAL A 314 -4.90 -3.05 11.99
CA VAL A 314 -5.75 -2.30 11.03
C VAL A 314 -4.90 -1.37 10.17
N VAL A 315 -3.99 -0.60 10.78
CA VAL A 315 -3.14 0.35 10.07
C VAL A 315 -2.18 -0.38 9.14
N SER A 316 -1.51 -1.44 9.61
CA SER A 316 -0.50 -2.14 8.81
C SER A 316 -1.12 -2.85 7.61
N PHE A 317 -2.25 -3.55 7.76
CA PHE A 317 -2.90 -4.18 6.62
C PHE A 317 -3.51 -3.16 5.66
N SER A 318 -4.05 -2.04 6.14
CA SER A 318 -4.55 -0.97 5.27
C SER A 318 -3.41 -0.40 4.42
N ILE A 319 -2.23 -0.17 5.01
CA ILE A 319 -1.07 0.31 4.28
C ILE A 319 -0.53 -0.77 3.33
N ALA A 320 -0.48 -2.04 3.74
CA ALA A 320 -0.07 -3.14 2.86
C ALA A 320 -0.96 -3.26 1.61
N ILE A 321 -2.28 -3.06 1.76
CA ILE A 321 -3.22 -2.99 0.65
C ILE A 321 -2.94 -1.77 -0.24
N LEU A 322 -2.66 -0.61 0.34
CA LEU A 322 -2.28 0.58 -0.43
C LEU A 322 -0.97 0.36 -1.21
N CYS A 323 0.02 -0.32 -0.62
CA CYS A 323 1.25 -0.73 -1.30
C CYS A 323 0.96 -1.72 -2.44
N PHE A 324 0.03 -2.66 -2.24
CA PHE A 324 -0.39 -3.59 -3.29
C PHE A 324 -1.08 -2.87 -4.46
N ILE A 325 -1.94 -1.89 -4.19
CA ILE A 325 -2.53 -1.04 -5.23
C ILE A 325 -1.43 -0.28 -5.98
N GLY A 326 -0.44 0.28 -5.25
CA GLY A 326 0.74 0.92 -5.82
C GLY A 326 1.50 -0.02 -6.77
N PHE A 327 1.77 -1.25 -6.34
CA PHE A 327 2.40 -2.29 -7.16
C PHE A 327 1.63 -2.57 -8.45
N ILE A 328 0.31 -2.81 -8.37
CA ILE A 328 -0.52 -3.05 -9.56
C ILE A 328 -0.51 -1.84 -10.48
N SER A 329 -0.65 -0.64 -9.92
CA SER A 329 -0.68 0.60 -10.71
C SER A 329 0.63 0.82 -11.48
N SER A 330 1.77 0.44 -10.87
CA SER A 330 3.09 0.50 -11.51
C SER A 330 3.28 -0.60 -12.55
N CYS A 331 2.87 -1.84 -12.29
CA CYS A 331 3.02 -2.96 -13.21
C CYS A 331 2.17 -2.81 -14.48
N CYS A 332 0.95 -2.27 -14.33
CA CYS A 332 -0.04 -2.30 -15.40
C CYS A 332 -0.17 -0.99 -16.18
N GLY A 333 0.67 0.02 -15.89
CA GLY A 333 0.64 1.32 -16.60
C GLY A 333 -0.68 2.09 -16.47
N PHE A 334 -1.50 1.77 -15.46
CA PHE A 334 -2.81 2.42 -15.29
C PHE A 334 -2.66 3.82 -14.73
N ASN A 335 -2.52 4.80 -15.64
CA ASN A 335 -2.47 6.21 -15.27
C ASN A 335 -3.68 6.67 -14.44
N LEU A 336 -4.87 6.13 -14.68
CA LEU A 336 -6.04 6.47 -13.88
C LEU A 336 -5.91 5.95 -12.43
N LEU A 337 -5.46 4.71 -12.26
CA LEU A 337 -5.28 4.10 -10.94
C LEU A 337 -4.12 4.77 -10.19
N LEU A 338 -3.03 5.08 -10.88
CA LEU A 338 -1.88 5.80 -10.32
C LEU A 338 -2.24 7.25 -9.94
N LYS A 339 -3.11 7.93 -10.71
CA LYS A 339 -3.68 9.23 -10.35
C LYS A 339 -4.61 9.16 -9.13
N ILE A 340 -5.45 8.13 -9.02
CA ILE A 340 -6.29 7.92 -7.83
C ILE A 340 -5.41 7.63 -6.61
N TYR A 341 -4.41 6.76 -6.77
CA TYR A 341 -3.43 6.46 -5.72
C TYR A 341 -2.66 7.72 -5.28
N MET A 342 -2.18 8.52 -6.23
CA MET A 342 -1.53 9.81 -5.96
C MET A 342 -2.48 10.76 -5.23
N ALA A 343 -3.75 10.88 -5.67
CA ALA A 343 -4.74 11.74 -5.03
C ALA A 343 -5.01 11.31 -3.58
N ILE A 344 -5.07 10.00 -3.31
CA ILE A 344 -5.18 9.44 -1.96
C ILE A 344 -3.93 9.80 -1.13
N LEU A 345 -2.72 9.59 -1.66
CA LEU A 345 -1.48 9.90 -0.95
C LEU A 345 -1.35 11.40 -0.63
N VAL A 346 -1.70 12.28 -1.58
CA VAL A 346 -1.72 13.74 -1.38
C VAL A 346 -2.78 14.12 -0.35
N GLY A 347 -3.99 13.54 -0.44
CA GLY A 347 -5.05 13.77 0.54
C GLY A 347 -4.64 13.36 1.96
N LEU A 348 -4.01 12.19 2.10
CA LEU A 348 -3.46 11.71 3.37
C LEU A 348 -2.34 12.62 3.88
N LEU A 349 -1.45 13.07 2.99
CA LEU A 349 -0.33 13.96 3.35
C LEU A 349 -0.85 15.30 3.86
N LEU A 350 -1.82 15.90 3.16
CA LEU A 350 -2.46 17.15 3.59
C LEU A 350 -3.19 16.96 4.92
N ALA A 351 -3.92 15.86 5.08
CA ALA A 351 -4.60 15.56 6.35
C ALA A 351 -3.60 15.41 7.51
N GLN A 352 -2.46 14.75 7.28
CA GLN A 352 -1.39 14.62 8.27
C GLN A 352 -0.74 15.96 8.61
N ILE A 353 -0.40 16.77 7.60
CA ILE A 353 0.17 18.12 7.80
C ILE A 353 -0.79 18.97 8.63
N VAL A 354 -2.09 18.99 8.28
CA VAL A 354 -3.11 19.72 9.03
C VAL A 354 -3.23 19.16 10.45
N ALA A 355 -3.29 17.84 10.63
CA ALA A 355 -3.38 17.23 11.95
C ALA A 355 -2.19 17.59 12.84
N VAL A 356 -0.96 17.46 12.31
CA VAL A 356 0.28 17.81 13.01
C VAL A 356 0.32 19.30 13.32
N ALA A 357 0.03 20.17 12.35
CA ALA A 357 0.00 21.62 12.57
C ALA A 357 -1.03 22.00 13.64
N VAL A 358 -2.24 21.46 13.58
CA VAL A 358 -3.32 21.72 14.54
C VAL A 358 -2.96 21.25 15.94
N ILE A 359 -2.40 20.05 16.07
CA ILE A 359 -2.05 19.42 17.35
C ILE A 359 -0.86 20.11 18.00
N PHE A 360 0.20 20.39 17.23
CA PHE A 360 1.46 20.91 17.75
C PHE A 360 1.56 22.44 17.75
N SER A 361 0.64 23.17 17.10
CA SER A 361 0.60 24.64 17.14
C SER A 361 0.47 25.20 18.57
N ASN A 362 -0.09 24.44 19.51
CA ASN A 362 -0.11 24.82 20.92
C ASN A 362 0.23 23.61 21.80
N PRO A 363 1.31 23.66 22.60
CA PRO A 363 1.70 22.54 23.45
C PRO A 363 0.63 22.18 24.49
N LYS A 364 -0.24 23.14 24.86
CA LYS A 364 -1.40 22.89 25.74
C LYS A 364 -2.49 22.06 25.06
N ARG A 365 -2.58 22.08 23.72
CA ARG A 365 -3.62 21.38 22.96
C ARG A 365 -3.37 19.87 22.92
N LEU A 366 -2.12 19.44 22.78
CA LEU A 366 -1.74 18.04 22.91
C LEU A 366 -2.07 17.51 24.32
N ALA A 367 -1.65 18.25 25.35
CA ALA A 367 -1.95 17.90 26.74
C ALA A 367 -3.46 17.89 27.04
N TYR A 368 -4.22 18.85 26.51
CA TYR A 368 -5.67 18.89 26.60
C TYR A 368 -6.32 17.71 25.87
N ALA A 369 -5.85 17.36 24.67
CA ALA A 369 -6.35 16.23 23.90
C ALA A 369 -6.12 14.90 24.63
N PHE A 370 -4.93 14.70 25.22
CA PHE A 370 -4.64 13.55 26.06
C PHE A 370 -5.56 13.52 27.28
N THR A 371 -5.57 14.58 28.09
CA THR A 371 -6.39 14.61 29.33
C THR A 371 -7.88 14.44 29.06
N ASN A 372 -8.42 15.02 27.98
CA ASN A 372 -9.82 14.85 27.60
C ASN A 372 -10.13 13.44 27.08
N SER A 373 -9.20 12.83 26.33
CA SER A 373 -9.34 11.44 25.89
C SER A 373 -9.31 10.49 27.08
N THR A 374 -8.36 10.68 28.00
CA THR A 374 -8.29 9.89 29.24
C THR A 374 -9.54 10.08 30.11
N LYS A 375 -10.06 11.31 30.22
CA LYS A 375 -11.32 11.61 30.91
C LYS A 375 -12.49 10.81 30.34
N LYS A 376 -12.59 10.66 29.02
CA LYS A 376 -13.64 9.85 28.36
C LYS A 376 -13.50 8.35 28.62
N LEU A 377 -12.30 7.88 28.95
CA LEU A 377 -12.05 6.47 29.30
C LEU A 377 -12.41 6.17 30.76
N LEU A 378 -12.39 7.18 31.64
CA LEU A 378 -12.61 7.01 33.09
C LEU A 378 -13.95 6.36 33.47
N PRO A 379 -15.10 6.69 32.83
CA PRO A 379 -16.38 6.01 33.12
C PRO A 379 -16.41 4.53 32.72
N LEU A 380 -15.44 4.07 31.92
CA LEU A 380 -15.32 2.68 31.47
C LEU A 380 -14.43 1.83 32.39
N TYR A 381 -13.82 2.44 33.41
CA TYR A 381 -12.95 1.78 34.38
C TYR A 381 -13.72 0.78 35.28
N GLY A 382 -13.15 -0.40 35.52
CA GLY A 382 -13.66 -1.40 36.48
C GLY A 382 -14.93 -2.15 36.04
N ASN A 383 -15.50 -1.84 34.88
CA ASN A 383 -16.76 -2.42 34.44
C ASN A 383 -16.57 -3.75 33.70
N ALA A 384 -16.36 -4.86 34.41
CA ALA A 384 -16.02 -6.17 33.83
C ALA A 384 -17.07 -6.77 32.86
N ALA A 385 -18.25 -6.18 32.72
CA ALA A 385 -19.34 -6.69 31.88
C ALA A 385 -19.09 -6.53 30.36
N ARG A 386 -17.99 -5.90 29.91
CA ARG A 386 -17.64 -5.72 28.49
C ARG A 386 -16.15 -5.91 28.24
N PRO A 387 -15.71 -6.42 27.08
CA PRO A 387 -14.28 -6.55 26.77
C PRO A 387 -13.56 -5.18 26.57
N GLU A 388 -14.31 -4.12 26.25
CA GLU A 388 -13.79 -2.77 25.98
C GLU A 388 -13.34 -2.01 27.24
N THR A 389 -13.87 -2.41 28.39
CA THR A 389 -13.57 -1.79 29.68
C THR A 389 -12.25 -2.32 30.24
N ALA A 390 -11.77 -3.47 29.77
CA ALA A 390 -10.46 -3.98 30.12
C ALA A 390 -9.36 -3.02 29.64
N ALA A 391 -9.46 -2.54 28.39
CA ALA A 391 -8.52 -1.56 27.84
C ALA A 391 -8.58 -0.21 28.56
N ALA A 392 -9.77 0.30 28.90
CA ALA A 392 -9.90 1.55 29.64
C ALA A 392 -9.39 1.42 31.08
N THR A 393 -9.73 0.32 31.75
CA THR A 393 -9.27 -0.01 33.11
C THR A 393 -7.77 -0.06 33.14
N ALA A 394 -7.20 -0.78 32.18
CA ALA A 394 -5.81 -1.03 32.24
C ALA A 394 -5.02 0.23 31.80
N VAL A 395 -5.45 1.01 30.78
CA VAL A 395 -4.87 2.36 30.49
C VAL A 395 -4.81 3.25 31.72
N TRP A 396 -5.84 3.24 32.56
CA TRP A 396 -5.83 3.96 33.82
C TRP A 396 -4.86 3.37 34.84
N ASN A 397 -4.80 2.04 34.98
CA ASN A 397 -3.80 1.38 35.85
C ASN A 397 -2.37 1.77 35.46
N ALA A 398 -2.07 1.88 34.16
CA ALA A 398 -0.79 2.44 33.72
C ALA A 398 -0.58 3.86 34.19
N ILE A 399 -1.51 4.76 33.86
CA ILE A 399 -1.31 6.18 34.11
C ILE A 399 -1.09 6.40 35.61
N MET A 400 -1.80 5.64 36.45
CA MET A 400 -1.67 5.65 37.90
C MET A 400 -0.32 5.06 38.36
N GLY A 401 0.10 3.91 37.82
CA GLY A 401 1.31 3.18 38.23
C GLY A 401 2.64 3.58 37.57
N LEU A 402 2.64 4.21 36.39
CA LEU A 402 3.87 4.51 35.64
C LEU A 402 4.68 5.66 36.26
N GLY A 403 5.93 5.40 36.64
CA GLY A 403 6.90 6.42 37.07
C GLY A 403 6.93 6.68 38.57
N SER A 404 7.86 7.52 39.01
CA SER A 404 8.24 7.67 40.43
C SER A 404 7.21 8.31 41.35
N LYS A 405 6.10 8.83 40.82
CA LYS A 405 5.02 9.46 41.59
C LYS A 405 3.67 8.79 41.23
N PRO A 406 3.10 7.97 42.13
CA PRO A 406 1.77 7.41 41.94
C PRO A 406 0.73 8.54 41.95
N CYS A 407 -0.33 8.35 41.18
CA CYS A 407 -1.47 9.25 41.12
C CYS A 407 -2.76 8.43 41.03
N CYS A 408 -3.90 9.05 41.35
CA CYS A 408 -5.18 8.34 41.41
C CYS A 408 -6.28 9.15 40.71
N GLY A 409 -6.97 8.52 39.75
CA GLY A 409 -8.00 9.20 38.95
C GLY A 409 -7.44 10.38 38.15
N LEU A 410 -8.31 11.13 37.48
CA LEU A 410 -7.89 12.34 36.75
C LEU A 410 -7.62 13.49 37.70
N ASP A 411 -8.58 13.77 38.56
CA ASP A 411 -8.63 14.84 39.56
C ASP A 411 -8.58 14.28 41.00
N GLY A 412 -8.73 12.97 41.18
CA GLY A 412 -8.56 12.27 42.47
C GLY A 412 -9.32 10.94 42.54
N TYR A 413 -9.33 10.29 43.70
CA TYR A 413 -10.03 9.01 43.90
C TYR A 413 -11.56 9.09 43.69
N GLY A 414 -12.16 10.27 43.95
CA GLY A 414 -13.59 10.50 43.76
C GLY A 414 -14.07 10.45 42.31
N ASP A 415 -13.15 10.32 41.35
CA ASP A 415 -13.49 10.13 39.94
C ASP A 415 -14.05 8.73 39.63
N PHE A 416 -13.73 7.75 40.47
CA PHE A 416 -14.22 6.38 40.31
C PHE A 416 -15.60 6.25 40.96
N ARG A 417 -16.52 5.59 40.27
CA ARG A 417 -17.88 5.33 40.76
C ARG A 417 -18.06 3.91 41.31
N THR A 418 -16.96 3.25 41.64
CA THR A 418 -16.91 1.86 42.10
C THR A 418 -16.66 1.82 43.59
N VAL A 419 -17.24 0.82 44.27
CA VAL A 419 -17.02 0.60 45.71
C VAL A 419 -15.58 0.16 45.98
N ASP A 420 -15.01 -0.63 45.07
CA ASP A 420 -13.60 -1.00 45.08
C ASP A 420 -12.80 -0.01 44.22
N LEU A 421 -11.87 0.71 44.86
CA LEU A 421 -10.97 1.64 44.19
C LEU A 421 -9.72 0.91 43.66
N PRO A 422 -9.04 1.46 42.64
CA PRO A 422 -7.75 0.96 42.21
C PRO A 422 -6.76 0.92 43.38
N VAL A 423 -5.97 -0.15 43.52
CA VAL A 423 -4.96 -0.27 44.58
C VAL A 423 -3.93 0.86 44.54
N GLN A 424 -3.67 1.43 43.35
CA GLN A 424 -2.79 2.59 43.15
C GLN A 424 -3.30 3.87 43.84
N CYS A 425 -4.58 3.90 44.24
CA CYS A 425 -5.18 4.98 45.01
C CYS A 425 -4.91 4.87 46.52
N CYS A 426 -4.41 3.73 46.98
CA CYS A 426 -4.02 3.48 48.36
C CYS A 426 -2.49 3.36 48.44
N ARG A 427 -1.87 3.97 49.46
CA ARG A 427 -0.40 3.92 49.65
C ARG A 427 0.12 2.55 50.12
N THR A 428 -0.79 1.64 50.45
CA THR A 428 -0.53 0.35 51.10
C THR A 428 -0.69 -0.80 50.13
N ASN A 429 0.07 -1.88 50.34
CA ASN A 429 -0.05 -3.17 49.61
C ASN A 429 -1.35 -3.94 49.96
N ALA A 430 -2.41 -3.24 50.36
CA ALA A 430 -3.68 -3.86 50.69
C ALA A 430 -4.32 -4.42 49.41
N SER A 431 -4.84 -5.65 49.49
CA SER A 431 -5.54 -6.29 48.37
C SER A 431 -6.88 -5.62 48.03
N ILE A 432 -7.38 -4.74 48.91
CA ILE A 432 -8.62 -4.00 48.78
C ILE A 432 -8.34 -2.54 49.16
N CYS A 433 -8.75 -1.60 48.30
CA CYS A 433 -8.63 -0.17 48.53
C CYS A 433 -10.05 0.40 48.67
N ASP A 434 -10.43 0.79 49.89
CA ASP A 434 -11.70 1.44 50.18
C ASP A 434 -11.56 2.97 50.17
N GLU A 435 -12.70 3.67 50.19
CA GLU A 435 -12.76 5.13 50.08
C GLU A 435 -12.05 5.83 51.25
N GLU A 436 -12.14 5.27 52.45
CA GLU A 436 -11.47 5.81 53.64
C GLU A 436 -9.94 5.70 53.53
N SER A 437 -9.44 4.55 53.07
CA SER A 437 -8.01 4.33 52.83
C SER A 437 -7.47 5.24 51.73
N ALA A 438 -8.20 5.41 50.63
CA ALA A 438 -7.81 6.30 49.54
C ALA A 438 -7.81 7.78 49.99
N LYS A 439 -8.79 8.18 50.79
CA LYS A 439 -8.87 9.52 51.39
C LYS A 439 -7.71 9.78 52.33
N ASN A 440 -7.38 8.83 53.20
CA ASN A 440 -6.25 8.92 54.14
C ASN A 440 -4.90 8.92 53.43
N ALA A 441 -4.78 8.20 52.30
CA ALA A 441 -3.56 8.19 51.49
C ALA A 441 -3.29 9.53 50.78
N SER A 442 -4.33 10.34 50.53
CA SER A 442 -4.26 11.68 49.94
C SER A 442 -3.41 11.74 48.66
N ILE A 443 -3.55 10.72 47.81
CA ILE A 443 -2.82 10.62 46.54
C ILE A 443 -3.38 11.64 45.53
N PRO A 444 -2.53 12.47 44.89
CA PRO A 444 -2.98 13.49 43.95
C PRO A 444 -3.53 12.88 42.64
N GLY A 445 -4.36 13.64 41.93
CA GLY A 445 -4.87 13.26 40.60
C GLY A 445 -3.80 13.17 39.52
N CYS A 446 -4.04 12.36 38.48
CA CYS A 446 -3.11 12.13 37.37
C CYS A 446 -3.05 13.25 36.33
N ARG A 447 -3.92 14.28 36.40
CA ARG A 447 -3.94 15.37 35.41
C ARG A 447 -2.58 16.04 35.21
N ALA A 448 -1.92 16.44 36.28
CA ALA A 448 -0.62 17.11 36.21
C ALA A 448 0.45 16.21 35.55
N LYS A 449 0.44 14.92 35.93
CA LYS A 449 1.33 13.90 35.38
C LYS A 449 1.14 13.71 33.87
N ILE A 450 -0.10 13.62 33.39
CA ILE A 450 -0.41 13.50 31.95
C ILE A 450 0.04 14.75 31.19
N VAL A 451 -0.21 15.95 31.75
CA VAL A 451 0.19 17.22 31.15
C VAL A 451 1.72 17.32 31.06
N ASP A 452 2.43 16.96 32.12
CA ASP A 452 3.89 17.01 32.15
C ASP A 452 4.51 15.97 31.21
N PHE A 453 3.98 14.74 31.16
CA PHE A 453 4.40 13.73 30.19
C PHE A 453 4.23 14.24 28.76
N SER A 454 3.08 14.82 28.45
CA SER A 454 2.81 15.41 27.14
C SER A 454 3.75 16.56 26.82
N ARG A 455 4.15 17.37 27.82
CA ARG A 455 5.08 18.49 27.62
C ARG A 455 6.50 18.01 27.42
N VAL A 456 6.97 17.02 28.18
CA VAL A 456 8.35 16.52 28.06
C VAL A 456 8.55 15.80 26.73
N ASN A 457 7.57 15.02 26.28
CA ASN A 457 7.71 14.19 25.08
C ASN A 457 7.19 14.87 23.80
N HIS A 458 6.70 16.12 23.87
CA HIS A 458 6.08 16.77 22.70
C HIS A 458 7.06 16.89 21.52
N GLU A 459 8.33 17.18 21.78
CA GLU A 459 9.36 17.30 20.74
C GLU A 459 9.59 15.96 20.04
N SER A 460 9.76 14.87 20.80
CA SER A 460 9.98 13.54 20.23
C SER A 460 8.78 13.07 19.38
N ILE A 461 7.55 13.28 19.85
CA ILE A 461 6.35 12.92 19.09
C ILE A 461 6.25 13.78 17.82
N MET A 462 6.56 15.08 17.91
CA MET A 462 6.61 15.97 16.76
C MET A 462 7.63 15.50 15.72
N TYR A 463 8.86 15.15 16.14
CA TYR A 463 9.89 14.65 15.24
C TYR A 463 9.45 13.37 14.51
N ILE A 464 8.85 12.42 15.22
CA ILE A 464 8.31 11.20 14.61
C ILE A 464 7.26 11.53 13.55
N CYS A 465 6.33 12.44 13.86
CA CYS A 465 5.31 12.88 12.92
C CYS A 465 5.91 13.60 11.69
N VAL A 466 6.92 14.45 11.89
CA VAL A 466 7.61 15.15 10.80
C VAL A 466 8.36 14.17 9.89
N VAL A 467 9.08 13.20 10.45
CA VAL A 467 9.75 12.15 9.67
C VAL A 467 8.75 11.34 8.84
N ALA A 468 7.59 10.99 9.43
CA ALA A 468 6.53 10.29 8.70
C ALA A 468 5.98 11.12 7.52
N ILE A 469 5.75 12.43 7.73
CA ILE A 469 5.33 13.36 6.67
C ILE A 469 6.38 13.44 5.56
N LEU A 470 7.67 13.56 5.92
CA LEU A 470 8.76 13.63 4.94
C LEU A 470 8.86 12.35 4.11
N LEU A 471 8.76 11.18 4.75
CA LEU A 471 8.78 9.89 4.06
C LEU A 471 7.60 9.77 3.08
N GLN A 472 6.40 10.18 3.50
CA GLN A 472 5.23 10.19 2.63
C GLN A 472 5.35 11.21 1.50
N ALA A 473 5.95 12.38 1.74
CA ALA A 473 6.21 13.36 0.70
C ALA A 473 7.20 12.83 -0.36
N VAL A 474 8.26 12.14 0.06
CA VAL A 474 9.19 11.45 -0.86
C VAL A 474 8.44 10.41 -1.70
N LEU A 475 7.56 9.62 -1.09
CA LEU A 475 6.73 8.66 -1.83
C LEU A 475 5.82 9.34 -2.85
N VAL A 476 5.18 10.45 -2.50
CA VAL A 476 4.36 11.25 -3.44
C VAL A 476 5.20 11.76 -4.61
N VAL A 477 6.42 12.25 -4.35
CA VAL A 477 7.33 12.71 -5.42
C VAL A 477 7.73 11.56 -6.34
N ILE A 478 8.07 10.39 -5.79
CA ILE A 478 8.40 9.20 -6.59
C ILE A 478 7.22 8.80 -7.48
N VAL A 479 6.01 8.75 -6.92
CA VAL A 479 4.79 8.43 -7.67
C VAL A 479 4.52 9.49 -8.74
N PHE A 480 4.70 10.77 -8.44
CA PHE A 480 4.55 11.85 -9.41
C PHE A 480 5.55 11.72 -10.56
N LEU A 481 6.82 11.48 -10.25
CA LEU A 481 7.85 11.25 -11.26
C LEU A 481 7.51 10.02 -12.11
N ALA A 482 6.99 8.95 -11.51
CA ALA A 482 6.53 7.75 -12.24
C ALA A 482 5.26 7.99 -13.09
N ILE A 483 4.48 9.04 -12.82
CA ILE A 483 3.35 9.47 -13.67
C ILE A 483 3.83 10.33 -14.85
N CYS A 484 4.94 11.04 -14.67
CA CYS A 484 5.50 12.01 -15.62
C CYS A 484 6.56 11.42 -16.56
N LEU A 485 7.28 10.40 -16.10
CA LEU A 485 8.07 9.48 -16.92
C LEU A 485 7.15 8.47 -17.62
#